data_AF-A0A926AWC1-F1
#
_entry.id   AF-A0A926AWC1-F1
#
_cell.length_a   1.000
_cell.length_b   1.000
_cell.length_c   1.000
_cell.angle_alpha   90.00
_cell.angle_beta   90.00
_cell.angle_gamma   90.00
#
_symmetry.space_group_name_H-M   'P 1'
#
loop_
_entity.id
_entity.type
_entity.pdbx_description
1 polymer ?
#
loop_
_entity_poly.entity_id
_entity_poly.type
_entity_poly.pdbx_seq_one_letter_code
_entity_poly.pdbx_strand_id
1 'polypeptide(L)'
;MPDVSAAAVRIIELTNALRRTHHLPDVKADPQLANAARYFADFMARTDKFAHTADGNQPAVRARKFGYDFCVVAENIAYEFSTAGFNAAELARNLVQGWENSAGHRKNMLDPYVTQTAVALSFSARTSRYYAVQMFGRPQSESIKFSVANRAGIPVEYQIDDQAFALPPLATRTHQICRRPQLRFRGETLRPLDSQRLVIVNEQGSVRLQVQ
;
A
#
# COMPACT_ATOMS: atom_id res chain seq x y z
N MET A 1 -28.44 -3.04 -15.73
CA MET A 1 -27.19 -3.34 -15.00
C MET A 1 -26.36 -2.07 -14.96
N PRO A 2 -25.71 -1.73 -13.83
CA PRO A 2 -24.86 -0.56 -13.75
C PRO A 2 -23.64 -0.75 -14.65
N ASP A 3 -23.13 0.36 -15.18
CA ASP A 3 -21.80 0.38 -15.78
C ASP A 3 -20.75 0.17 -14.69
N VAL A 4 -20.14 -1.03 -14.69
CA VAL A 4 -19.13 -1.43 -13.71
C VAL A 4 -17.83 -0.65 -13.86
N SER A 5 -17.51 -0.13 -15.04
CA SER A 5 -16.34 0.72 -15.25
C SER A 5 -16.54 2.09 -14.61
N ALA A 6 -17.73 2.68 -14.79
CA ALA A 6 -18.11 3.92 -14.11
C ALA A 6 -18.12 3.74 -12.59
N ALA A 7 -18.62 2.61 -12.08
CA ALA A 7 -18.59 2.29 -10.65
C ALA A 7 -17.15 2.17 -10.12
N ALA A 8 -16.25 1.50 -10.85
CA ALA A 8 -14.84 1.38 -10.46
C ALA A 8 -14.13 2.73 -10.36
N VAL A 9 -14.34 3.63 -11.33
CA VAL A 9 -13.83 5.01 -11.30
C VAL A 9 -14.37 5.74 -10.07
N ARG A 10 -15.68 5.64 -9.82
CA ARG A 10 -16.32 6.30 -8.69
C ARG A 10 -15.80 5.80 -7.34
N ILE A 11 -15.48 4.52 -7.22
CA ILE A 11 -14.88 3.94 -6.01
C ILE A 11 -13.50 4.57 -5.74
N ILE A 12 -12.67 4.75 -6.77
CA ILE A 12 -11.35 5.40 -6.62
C ILE A 12 -11.53 6.85 -6.17
N GLU A 13 -12.48 7.59 -6.75
CA GLU A 13 -12.78 8.97 -6.35
C GLU A 13 -13.21 9.05 -4.88
N LEU A 14 -14.13 8.19 -4.44
CA LEU A 14 -14.61 8.14 -3.07
C LEU A 14 -13.48 7.72 -2.10
N THR A 15 -12.62 6.78 -2.51
CA THR A 15 -11.44 6.40 -1.74
C THR A 15 -10.49 7.59 -1.55
N ASN A 16 -10.20 8.34 -2.61
CA ASN A 16 -9.37 9.54 -2.53
C ASN A 16 -10.05 10.66 -1.72
N ALA A 17 -11.37 10.82 -1.82
CA ALA A 17 -12.11 11.76 -0.98
C ALA A 17 -11.94 11.40 0.51
N LEU A 18 -12.13 10.13 0.88
CA LEU A 18 -11.89 9.63 2.23
C LEU A 18 -10.44 9.90 2.68
N ARG A 19 -9.45 9.58 1.84
CA ARG A 19 -8.03 9.82 2.15
C ARG A 19 -7.73 11.30 2.42
N ARG A 20 -8.31 12.23 1.65
CA ARG A 20 -8.16 13.67 1.87
C ARG A 20 -8.75 14.12 3.21
N THR A 21 -9.88 13.56 3.66
CA THR A 21 -10.43 13.85 5.00
C THR A 21 -9.49 13.46 6.14
N HIS A 22 -8.58 12.51 5.87
CA HIS A 22 -7.54 12.06 6.80
C HIS A 22 -6.16 12.67 6.51
N HIS A 23 -6.08 13.72 5.70
CA HIS A 23 -4.83 14.38 5.31
C HIS A 23 -3.80 13.45 4.64
N LEU A 24 -4.29 12.41 3.95
CA LEU A 24 -3.46 11.50 3.16
C LEU A 24 -3.45 11.90 1.68
N PRO A 25 -2.33 11.69 0.97
CA PRO A 25 -2.28 11.93 -0.46
C PRO A 25 -3.16 10.93 -1.22
N ASP A 26 -3.65 11.38 -2.38
CA ASP A 26 -4.40 10.54 -3.30
C ASP A 26 -3.56 9.36 -3.79
N VAL A 27 -4.21 8.20 -3.95
CA VAL A 27 -3.66 7.07 -4.69
C VAL A 27 -3.99 7.21 -6.18
N LYS A 28 -3.04 6.82 -7.03
CA LYS A 28 -3.16 6.87 -8.49
C LYS A 28 -3.63 5.53 -9.05
N ALA A 29 -4.42 5.55 -10.12
CA ALA A 29 -4.80 4.33 -10.82
C ALA A 29 -3.56 3.64 -11.42
N ASP A 30 -3.45 2.32 -11.25
CA ASP A 30 -2.38 1.50 -11.84
C ASP A 30 -2.92 0.36 -12.71
N PRO A 31 -2.45 0.21 -13.96
CA PRO A 31 -2.99 -0.79 -14.89
C PRO A 31 -2.61 -2.24 -14.53
N GLN A 32 -1.49 -2.49 -13.87
CA GLN A 32 -1.07 -3.84 -13.48
C GLN A 32 -1.94 -4.32 -12.30
N LEU A 33 -2.18 -3.45 -11.33
CA LEU A 33 -3.15 -3.70 -10.26
C LEU A 33 -4.58 -3.88 -10.81
N ALA A 34 -4.96 -3.15 -11.86
CA ALA A 34 -6.28 -3.29 -12.49
C ALA A 34 -6.47 -4.68 -13.11
N ASN A 35 -5.43 -5.22 -13.76
CA ASN A 35 -5.47 -6.59 -14.29
C ASN A 35 -5.60 -7.64 -13.18
N ALA A 36 -4.88 -7.46 -12.06
CA ALA A 36 -4.99 -8.34 -10.89
C ALA A 36 -6.39 -8.29 -10.25
N ALA A 37 -6.94 -7.08 -10.07
CA ALA A 37 -8.29 -6.89 -9.55
C ALA A 37 -9.35 -7.52 -10.45
N ARG A 38 -9.27 -7.30 -11.77
CA ARG A 38 -10.23 -7.85 -12.74
C ARG A 38 -10.21 -9.37 -12.76
N TYR A 39 -9.02 -9.96 -12.84
CA TYR A 39 -8.87 -11.41 -12.79
C TYR A 39 -9.58 -12.02 -11.58
N PHE A 40 -9.43 -11.39 -10.41
CA PHE A 40 -9.98 -11.94 -9.18
C PHE A 40 -11.48 -11.67 -9.02
N ALA A 41 -11.96 -10.49 -9.44
CA ALA A 41 -13.39 -10.20 -9.50
C ALA A 41 -14.12 -11.19 -10.42
N ASP A 42 -13.55 -11.47 -11.61
CA ASP A 42 -14.09 -12.45 -12.56
C ASP A 42 -14.07 -13.87 -11.99
N PHE A 43 -13.00 -14.23 -11.26
CA PHE A 43 -12.92 -15.51 -10.58
C PHE A 43 -14.04 -15.67 -9.54
N MET A 44 -14.23 -14.68 -8.67
CA MET A 44 -15.29 -14.72 -7.66
C MET A 44 -16.67 -14.74 -8.30
N ALA A 45 -16.91 -13.93 -9.35
CA ALA A 45 -18.20 -13.92 -10.04
C ALA A 45 -18.53 -15.24 -10.75
N ARG A 46 -17.52 -15.92 -11.33
CA ARG A 46 -17.73 -17.21 -12.01
C ARG A 46 -17.93 -18.38 -11.03
N THR A 47 -17.25 -18.34 -9.89
CA THR A 47 -17.22 -19.47 -8.94
C THR A 47 -18.13 -19.27 -7.72
N ASP A 48 -18.60 -18.05 -7.50
CA ASP A 48 -19.27 -17.54 -6.28
C ASP A 48 -18.51 -17.84 -4.97
N LYS A 49 -17.22 -18.15 -5.04
CA LYS A 49 -16.35 -18.32 -3.89
C LYS A 49 -15.85 -16.94 -3.44
N PHE A 50 -16.19 -16.55 -2.20
CA PHE A 50 -15.79 -15.27 -1.63
C PHE A 50 -14.78 -15.47 -0.49
N ALA A 51 -13.50 -15.28 -0.80
CA ALA A 51 -12.39 -15.27 0.15
C ALA A 51 -11.17 -14.65 -0.54
N HIS A 52 -10.27 -14.01 0.21
CA HIS A 52 -9.02 -13.44 -0.34
C HIS A 52 -8.12 -14.47 -1.05
N THR A 53 -8.32 -15.75 -0.78
CA THR A 53 -7.57 -16.88 -1.35
C THR A 53 -8.46 -17.85 -2.14
N ALA A 54 -9.63 -17.41 -2.61
CA ALA A 54 -10.61 -18.26 -3.29
C ALA A 54 -10.06 -18.97 -4.54
N ASP A 55 -9.06 -18.36 -5.19
CA ASP A 55 -8.34 -18.89 -6.37
C ASP A 55 -7.08 -19.70 -5.99
N GLY A 56 -6.87 -19.97 -4.70
CA GLY A 56 -5.70 -20.65 -4.16
C GLY A 56 -4.46 -19.74 -4.00
N ASN A 57 -4.55 -18.46 -4.34
CA ASN A 57 -3.42 -17.53 -4.30
C ASN A 57 -3.65 -16.40 -3.30
N GLN A 58 -2.54 -15.85 -2.77
CA GLN A 58 -2.58 -14.60 -2.01
C GLN A 58 -2.66 -13.39 -2.95
N PRO A 59 -3.19 -12.23 -2.51
CA PRO A 59 -3.24 -11.02 -3.32
C PRO A 59 -1.87 -10.60 -3.89
N ALA A 60 -0.82 -10.78 -3.09
CA ALA A 60 0.58 -10.59 -3.48
C ALA A 60 0.99 -11.43 -4.71
N VAL A 61 0.57 -12.69 -4.76
CA VAL A 61 0.88 -13.58 -5.89
C VAL A 61 0.15 -13.11 -7.14
N ARG A 62 -1.11 -12.68 -7.02
CA ARG A 62 -1.88 -12.09 -8.13
C ARG A 62 -1.22 -10.81 -8.65
N ALA A 63 -0.83 -9.90 -7.78
CA ALA A 63 -0.17 -8.65 -8.19
C ALA A 63 1.12 -8.91 -8.99
N ARG A 64 2.01 -9.80 -8.51
CA ARG A 64 3.23 -10.19 -9.25
C ARG A 64 2.93 -10.87 -10.58
N LYS A 65 1.93 -11.76 -10.61
CA LYS A 65 1.50 -12.45 -11.83
C LYS A 65 1.13 -11.47 -12.95
N PHE A 66 0.57 -10.32 -12.61
CA PHE A 66 0.22 -9.26 -13.56
C PHE A 66 1.28 -8.17 -13.70
N GLY A 67 2.51 -8.43 -13.24
CA GLY A 67 3.68 -7.58 -13.47
C GLY A 67 3.87 -6.45 -12.45
N TYR A 68 3.02 -6.35 -11.43
CA TYR A 68 3.17 -5.35 -10.38
C TYR A 68 4.27 -5.77 -9.40
N ASP A 69 5.48 -5.28 -9.61
CA ASP A 69 6.58 -5.45 -8.65
C ASP A 69 6.41 -4.45 -7.50
N PHE A 70 6.21 -4.98 -6.29
CA PHE A 70 5.76 -4.19 -5.16
C PHE A 70 6.64 -4.37 -3.93
N CYS A 71 6.67 -3.29 -3.16
CA CYS A 71 7.20 -3.28 -1.81
C CYS A 71 6.06 -3.23 -0.75
N VAL A 72 4.87 -2.73 -1.14
CA VAL A 72 3.62 -2.83 -0.37
C VAL A 72 2.49 -3.26 -1.31
N VAL A 73 1.63 -4.19 -0.87
CA VAL A 73 0.40 -4.55 -1.56
C VAL A 73 -0.70 -4.86 -0.54
N ALA A 74 -1.93 -4.48 -0.84
CA ALA A 74 -3.10 -4.80 -0.04
C ALA A 74 -4.33 -5.00 -0.93
N GLU A 75 -5.35 -5.69 -0.42
CA GLU A 75 -6.58 -6.01 -1.14
C GLU A 75 -7.80 -5.81 -0.23
N ASN A 76 -8.82 -5.16 -0.77
CA ASN A 76 -10.17 -5.19 -0.24
C ASN A 76 -11.05 -5.96 -1.22
N ILE A 77 -11.92 -6.83 -0.70
CA ILE A 77 -12.96 -7.50 -1.48
C ILE A 77 -14.32 -7.23 -0.87
N ALA A 78 -15.35 -7.14 -1.70
CA ALA A 78 -16.73 -7.05 -1.26
C ALA A 78 -17.64 -7.65 -2.31
N TYR A 79 -18.89 -7.89 -1.95
CA TYR A 79 -19.94 -8.08 -2.92
C TYR A 79 -21.17 -7.28 -2.52
N GLU A 80 -21.97 -6.92 -3.51
CA GLU A 80 -23.26 -6.25 -3.33
C GLU A 80 -24.35 -6.97 -4.13
N PHE A 81 -25.58 -6.90 -3.63
CA PHE A 81 -26.76 -7.48 -4.26
C PHE A 81 -27.98 -6.59 -3.99
N SER A 82 -28.82 -6.40 -5.01
CA SER A 82 -30.08 -5.68 -4.89
C SER A 82 -31.10 -6.29 -5.84
N THR A 83 -32.29 -6.58 -5.31
CA THR A 83 -33.46 -7.00 -6.10
C THR A 83 -34.04 -5.85 -6.92
N ALA A 84 -33.90 -4.61 -6.45
CA ALA A 84 -34.30 -3.40 -7.18
C ALA A 84 -33.26 -2.95 -8.23
N GLY A 85 -32.08 -3.58 -8.24
CA GLY A 85 -30.93 -3.16 -9.03
C GLY A 85 -30.12 -2.04 -8.36
N PHE A 86 -29.07 -1.60 -9.05
CA PHE A 86 -28.22 -0.48 -8.67
C PHE A 86 -27.95 0.38 -9.90
N ASN A 87 -27.84 1.69 -9.70
CA ASN A 87 -27.01 2.50 -10.60
C ASN A 87 -25.53 2.44 -10.17
N ALA A 88 -24.63 2.89 -11.04
CA ALA A 88 -23.18 2.80 -10.79
C ALA A 88 -22.74 3.59 -9.54
N ALA A 89 -23.37 4.74 -9.27
CA ALA A 89 -23.02 5.58 -8.14
C ALA A 89 -23.46 4.98 -6.80
N GLU A 90 -24.63 4.34 -6.75
CA GLU A 90 -25.11 3.59 -5.59
C GLU A 90 -24.21 2.40 -5.28
N LEU A 91 -23.93 1.57 -6.29
CA LEU A 91 -23.04 0.43 -6.13
C LEU A 91 -21.67 0.84 -5.57
N ALA A 92 -21.09 1.90 -6.12
CA ALA A 92 -19.82 2.45 -5.65
C ALA A 92 -19.88 2.95 -4.19
N ARG A 93 -20.94 3.68 -3.81
CA ARG A 93 -21.11 4.17 -2.44
C ARG A 93 -21.26 3.03 -1.44
N ASN A 94 -22.08 2.04 -1.75
CA ASN A 94 -22.32 0.90 -0.86
C ASN A 94 -21.03 0.11 -0.61
N LEU A 95 -20.28 -0.20 -1.67
CA LEU A 95 -19.00 -0.90 -1.57
C LEU A 95 -17.98 -0.14 -0.73
N VAL A 96 -17.81 1.17 -0.99
CA VAL A 96 -16.88 2.02 -0.22
C VAL A 96 -17.29 2.11 1.24
N GLN A 97 -18.58 2.29 1.53
CA GLN A 97 -19.09 2.36 2.89
C GLN A 97 -18.90 1.03 3.64
N GLY A 98 -19.12 -0.10 2.97
CA GLY A 98 -18.86 -1.43 3.52
C GLY A 98 -17.39 -1.64 3.88
N TRP A 99 -16.47 -1.21 3.01
CA TRP A 99 -15.03 -1.23 3.33
C TRP A 99 -14.66 -0.25 4.43
N GLU A 100 -15.22 0.96 4.41
CA GLU A 100 -14.95 1.99 5.42
C GLU A 100 -15.36 1.56 6.84
N ASN A 101 -16.47 0.82 6.95
CA ASN A 101 -17.00 0.31 8.23
C ASN A 101 -16.26 -0.95 8.73
N SER A 102 -15.38 -1.54 7.92
CA SER A 102 -14.57 -2.70 8.31
C SER A 102 -13.16 -2.26 8.67
N ALA A 103 -12.73 -2.50 9.91
CA ALA A 103 -11.42 -2.07 10.40
C ALA A 103 -10.24 -2.54 9.51
N GLY A 104 -10.30 -3.78 9.01
CA GLY A 104 -9.28 -4.33 8.11
C GLY A 104 -9.25 -3.64 6.75
N HIS A 105 -10.41 -3.44 6.13
CA HIS A 105 -10.50 -2.78 4.82
C HIS A 105 -10.20 -1.28 4.90
N ARG A 106 -10.72 -0.60 5.93
CA ARG A 106 -10.42 0.82 6.22
C ARG A 106 -8.92 1.05 6.41
N LYS A 107 -8.22 0.14 7.10
CA LYS A 107 -6.76 0.20 7.25
C LYS A 107 -6.05 0.23 5.90
N ASN A 108 -6.49 -0.55 4.92
CA ASN A 108 -5.89 -0.54 3.58
C ASN A 108 -6.18 0.77 2.83
N MET A 109 -7.42 1.27 2.90
CA MET A 109 -7.82 2.53 2.26
C MET A 109 -7.05 3.74 2.80
N LEU A 110 -6.74 3.70 4.10
CA LEU A 110 -6.04 4.76 4.82
C LEU A 110 -4.56 4.44 5.07
N ASP A 111 -3.99 3.42 4.41
CA ASP A 111 -2.55 3.16 4.54
C ASP A 111 -1.78 4.36 3.94
N PRO A 112 -0.95 5.08 4.73
CA PRO A 112 -0.21 6.24 4.23
C PRO A 112 0.92 5.85 3.27
N TYR A 113 1.24 4.55 3.15
CA TYR A 113 2.36 4.07 2.35
C TYR A 113 1.97 3.60 0.95
N VAL A 114 0.69 3.36 0.70
CA VAL A 114 0.21 3.06 -0.65
C VAL A 114 0.14 4.34 -1.47
N THR A 115 0.56 4.26 -2.72
CA THR A 115 0.62 5.37 -3.67
C THR A 115 -0.22 5.09 -4.92
N GLN A 116 -0.60 3.83 -5.12
CA GLN A 116 -1.36 3.36 -6.25
C GLN A 116 -2.55 2.49 -5.82
N THR A 117 -3.57 2.44 -6.66
CA THR A 117 -4.77 1.62 -6.47
C THR A 117 -5.34 1.17 -7.80
N ALA A 118 -6.17 0.14 -7.79
CA ALA A 118 -7.06 -0.16 -8.90
C ALA A 118 -8.30 -0.87 -8.38
N VAL A 119 -9.42 -0.73 -9.11
CA VAL A 119 -10.69 -1.35 -8.76
C VAL A 119 -11.24 -2.09 -9.97
N ALA A 120 -11.79 -3.27 -9.74
CA ALA A 120 -12.57 -4.00 -10.74
C ALA A 120 -13.83 -4.59 -10.11
N LEU A 121 -14.90 -4.67 -10.90
CA LEU A 121 -16.14 -5.31 -10.50
C LEU A 121 -16.59 -6.29 -11.58
N SER A 122 -17.15 -7.42 -11.16
CA SER A 122 -17.70 -8.45 -12.04
C SER A 122 -19.04 -8.94 -11.51
N PHE A 123 -20.00 -9.12 -12.41
CA PHE A 123 -21.35 -9.56 -12.06
C PHE A 123 -21.51 -11.06 -12.21
N SER A 124 -22.05 -11.72 -11.18
CA SER A 124 -22.48 -13.12 -11.22
C SER A 124 -23.96 -13.17 -11.57
N ALA A 125 -24.30 -13.68 -12.77
CA ALA A 125 -25.70 -13.91 -13.14
C ALA A 125 -26.36 -15.01 -12.30
N ARG A 126 -25.57 -15.92 -11.71
CA ARG A 126 -26.05 -17.04 -10.89
C ARG A 126 -26.58 -16.57 -9.53
N THR A 127 -25.89 -15.62 -8.89
CA THR A 127 -26.29 -15.10 -7.56
C THR A 127 -26.81 -13.67 -7.62
N SER A 128 -26.82 -13.06 -8.81
CA SER A 128 -27.12 -11.63 -9.03
C SER A 128 -26.23 -10.68 -8.21
N ARG A 129 -25.01 -11.11 -7.86
CA ARG A 129 -24.06 -10.33 -7.06
C ARG A 129 -23.08 -9.57 -7.94
N TYR A 130 -22.71 -8.37 -7.53
CA TYR A 130 -21.53 -7.67 -8.03
C TYR A 130 -20.38 -7.94 -7.07
N TYR A 131 -19.34 -8.63 -7.52
CA TYR A 131 -18.10 -8.82 -6.77
C TYR A 131 -17.15 -7.69 -7.10
N ALA A 132 -16.57 -7.06 -6.09
CA ALA A 132 -15.62 -5.97 -6.23
C ALA A 132 -14.28 -6.34 -5.59
N VAL A 133 -13.19 -5.96 -6.28
CA VAL A 133 -11.83 -6.05 -5.77
C VAL A 133 -11.19 -4.68 -5.90
N GLN A 134 -10.66 -4.17 -4.79
CA GLN A 134 -9.82 -2.98 -4.77
C GLN A 134 -8.42 -3.38 -4.31
N MET A 135 -7.45 -3.19 -5.19
CA MET A 135 -6.04 -3.37 -4.90
C MET A 135 -5.42 -2.04 -4.49
N PHE A 136 -4.45 -2.09 -3.58
CA PHE A 136 -3.59 -0.97 -3.25
C PHE A 136 -2.14 -1.41 -3.36
N GLY A 137 -1.26 -0.48 -3.73
CA GLY A 137 0.15 -0.79 -3.88
C GLY A 137 1.09 0.38 -3.66
N ARG A 138 2.33 0.03 -3.34
CA ARG A 138 3.52 0.87 -3.50
C ARG A 138 4.49 0.07 -4.37
N PRO A 139 4.87 0.57 -5.54
CA PRO A 139 5.76 -0.17 -6.42
C PRO A 139 7.16 -0.27 -5.79
N GLN A 140 7.92 -1.30 -6.17
CA GLN A 140 9.28 -1.49 -5.65
C GLN A 140 10.20 -0.29 -5.97
N SER A 141 9.97 0.36 -7.11
CA SER A 141 10.67 1.59 -7.53
C SER A 141 10.46 2.77 -6.59
N GLU A 142 9.39 2.77 -5.78
CA GLU A 142 9.13 3.80 -4.77
C GLU A 142 9.58 3.36 -3.36
N SER A 143 10.28 2.24 -3.21
CA SER A 143 10.94 1.90 -1.94
C SER A 143 11.93 2.99 -1.53
N ILE A 144 12.06 3.24 -0.22
CA ILE A 144 12.95 4.26 0.32
C ILE A 144 14.34 3.64 0.48
N LYS A 145 15.28 4.09 -0.35
CA LYS A 145 16.67 3.67 -0.29
C LYS A 145 17.53 4.78 0.31
N PHE A 146 18.16 4.53 1.45
CA PHE A 146 19.04 5.51 2.09
C PHE A 146 20.30 4.84 2.63
N SER A 147 21.31 5.65 2.95
CA SER A 147 22.57 5.14 3.52
C SER A 147 22.90 5.81 4.84
N VAL A 148 23.53 5.05 5.73
CA VAL A 148 24.11 5.55 6.98
C VAL A 148 25.61 5.29 6.93
N ALA A 149 26.40 6.35 6.98
CA ALA A 149 27.86 6.30 6.96
C ALA A 149 28.41 6.67 8.34
N ASN A 150 29.32 5.85 8.86
CA ASN A 150 30.06 6.16 10.07
C ASN A 150 31.37 6.89 9.72
N ARG A 151 31.49 8.13 10.17
CA ARG A 151 32.68 8.98 10.06
C ARG A 151 33.15 9.49 11.43
N ALA A 152 32.65 8.90 12.51
CA ALA A 152 32.98 9.29 13.89
C ALA A 152 34.32 8.70 14.39
N GLY A 153 34.94 7.78 13.64
CA GLY A 153 36.19 7.13 14.01
C GLY A 153 36.06 6.03 15.08
N ILE A 154 34.86 5.83 15.63
CA ILE A 154 34.55 4.79 16.63
C ILE A 154 33.34 3.94 16.17
N PRO A 155 33.18 2.70 16.65
CA PRO A 155 31.97 1.93 16.41
C PRO A 155 30.74 2.68 16.93
N VAL A 156 29.64 2.61 16.19
CA VAL A 156 28.36 3.21 16.57
C VAL A 156 27.22 2.22 16.38
N GLU A 157 26.13 2.45 17.10
CA GLU A 157 24.88 1.73 16.93
C GLU A 157 23.76 2.74 16.65
N TYR A 158 22.89 2.41 15.71
CA TYR A 158 21.64 3.12 15.46
C TYR A 158 20.51 2.11 15.32
N GLN A 159 19.28 2.58 15.47
CA GLN A 159 18.09 1.76 15.29
C GLN A 159 17.32 2.24 14.08
N ILE A 160 16.68 1.31 13.36
CA ILE A 160 15.61 1.62 12.42
C ILE A 160 14.38 0.86 12.89
N ASP A 161 13.32 1.60 13.20
CA ASP A 161 12.14 1.09 13.87
C ASP A 161 12.56 0.29 15.12
N ASP A 162 12.29 -1.02 15.17
CA ASP A 162 12.62 -1.88 16.32
C ASP A 162 13.95 -2.64 16.15
N GLN A 163 14.68 -2.43 15.05
CA GLN A 163 15.90 -3.18 14.75
C GLN A 163 17.16 -2.34 15.00
N ALA A 164 18.08 -2.88 15.80
CA ALA A 164 19.39 -2.29 16.06
C ALA A 164 20.43 -2.69 15.00
N PHE A 165 21.35 -1.77 14.69
CA PHE A 165 22.39 -1.93 13.70
C PHE A 165 23.72 -1.39 14.22
N ALA A 166 24.68 -2.29 14.43
CA ALA A 166 26.07 -1.91 14.64
C ALA A 166 26.72 -1.48 13.32
N LEU A 167 27.50 -0.39 13.36
CA LEU A 167 28.22 0.16 12.22
C LEU A 167 29.67 0.46 12.59
N PRO A 168 30.65 -0.29 12.07
CA PRO A 168 32.08 -0.05 12.30
C PRO A 168 32.55 1.33 11.83
N PRO A 169 33.69 1.83 12.33
CA PRO A 169 34.32 3.04 11.80
C PRO A 169 34.49 2.97 10.28
N LEU A 170 34.29 4.10 9.59
CA LEU A 170 34.44 4.25 8.14
C LEU A 170 33.48 3.40 7.27
N ALA A 171 32.64 2.56 7.88
CA ALA A 171 31.67 1.76 7.16
C ALA A 171 30.47 2.59 6.70
N THR A 172 29.86 2.17 5.60
CA THR A 172 28.57 2.66 5.12
C THR A 172 27.63 1.48 4.99
N ARG A 173 26.39 1.63 5.46
CA ARG A 173 25.32 0.65 5.27
C ARG A 173 24.18 1.28 4.48
N THR A 174 23.72 0.57 3.46
CA THR A 174 22.54 0.95 2.68
C THR A 174 21.33 0.16 3.15
N HIS A 175 20.20 0.83 3.25
CA HIS A 175 18.90 0.26 3.59
C HIS A 175 17.93 0.48 2.45
N GLN A 176 17.01 -0.46 2.26
CA GLN A 176 15.90 -0.35 1.33
C GLN A 176 14.63 -0.77 2.06
N ILE A 177 13.73 0.19 2.30
CA ILE A 177 12.58 0.01 3.19
C ILE A 177 11.32 0.52 2.50
N CYS A 178 10.24 -0.27 2.60
CA CYS A 178 8.99 -0.03 1.86
C CYS A 178 8.12 1.04 2.53
N ARG A 179 8.17 1.11 3.87
CA ARG A 179 7.43 2.05 4.71
C ARG A 179 8.40 3.10 5.24
N ARG A 180 7.93 4.31 5.58
CA ARG A 180 8.81 5.37 6.11
C ARG A 180 9.43 4.91 7.42
N PRO A 181 10.76 4.68 7.46
CA PRO A 181 11.42 4.20 8.65
C PRO A 181 11.60 5.32 9.67
N GLN A 182 11.62 4.98 10.95
CA GLN A 182 12.14 5.85 11.99
C GLN A 182 13.58 5.43 12.32
N LEU A 183 14.56 6.23 11.89
CA LEU A 183 15.93 6.02 12.31
C LEU A 183 16.17 6.74 13.63
N ARG A 184 16.69 6.02 14.63
CA ARG A 184 17.03 6.56 15.94
C ARG A 184 18.53 6.45 16.21
N PHE A 185 19.13 7.53 16.67
CA PHE A 185 20.53 7.57 17.05
C PHE A 185 20.71 8.49 18.25
N ARG A 186 21.18 7.95 19.38
CA ARG A 186 21.47 8.73 20.62
C ARG A 186 20.33 9.68 21.05
N GLY A 187 19.08 9.25 20.92
CA GLY A 187 17.89 10.04 21.28
C GLY A 187 17.35 10.94 20.17
N GLU A 188 18.12 11.17 19.09
CA GLU A 188 17.62 11.82 17.88
C GLU A 188 16.80 10.84 17.05
N THR A 189 15.69 11.30 16.48
CA THR A 189 14.86 10.52 15.56
C THR A 189 14.75 11.25 14.23
N LEU A 190 15.15 10.59 13.14
CA LEU A 190 15.01 11.06 11.78
C LEU A 190 14.09 10.12 10.98
N ARG A 191 13.50 10.66 9.92
CA ARG A 191 12.73 9.89 8.94
C ARG A 191 13.45 9.94 7.60
N PRO A 192 14.29 8.93 7.29
CA PRO A 192 15.06 8.92 6.07
C PRO A 192 14.18 9.06 4.83
N LEU A 193 14.62 9.90 3.89
CA LEU A 193 14.02 10.05 2.57
C LEU A 193 14.74 9.17 1.55
N ASP A 194 14.10 8.96 0.40
CA ASP A 194 14.73 8.21 -0.68
C ASP A 194 15.98 8.94 -1.19
N SER A 195 17.00 8.15 -1.53
CA SER A 195 18.34 8.57 -1.91
C SER A 195 19.11 9.40 -0.87
N GLN A 196 18.62 9.52 0.36
CA GLN A 196 19.27 10.30 1.40
C GLN A 196 20.55 9.64 1.92
N ARG A 197 21.57 10.45 2.21
CA ARG A 197 22.78 10.04 2.90
C ARG A 197 22.81 10.62 4.29
N LEU A 198 22.89 9.75 5.29
CA LEU A 198 23.03 10.12 6.68
C LEU A 198 24.45 9.82 7.13
N VAL A 199 25.08 10.77 7.82
CA VAL A 199 26.47 10.65 8.25
C VAL A 199 26.55 10.84 9.75
N ILE A 200 27.11 9.85 10.43
CA ILE A 200 27.42 9.92 11.85
C ILE A 200 28.84 10.46 11.98
N VAL A 201 29.00 11.66 12.52
CA VAL A 201 30.28 12.36 12.66
C VAL A 201 30.61 12.60 14.13
N ASN A 202 31.89 12.78 14.44
CA ASN A 202 32.34 13.26 15.74
C ASN A 202 32.72 14.74 15.61
N GLU A 203 31.91 15.62 16.20
CA GLU A 203 32.14 17.07 16.21
C GLU A 203 32.33 17.53 17.65
N GLN A 204 33.49 18.14 17.94
CA GLN A 204 33.81 18.73 19.25
C GLN A 204 33.64 17.75 20.43
N GLY A 205 33.93 16.46 20.21
CA GLY A 205 33.78 15.40 21.21
C GLY A 205 32.37 14.83 21.35
N SER A 206 31.42 15.27 20.51
CA SER A 206 30.04 14.77 20.46
C SER A 206 29.79 14.03 19.15
N VAL A 207 29.29 12.79 19.23
CA VAL A 207 28.89 12.04 18.03
C VAL A 207 27.44 12.36 17.69
N ARG A 208 27.19 12.85 16.48
CA ARG A 208 25.89 13.33 16.00
C ARG A 208 25.56 12.77 14.62
N LEU A 209 24.27 12.77 14.30
CA LEU A 209 23.75 12.36 13.00
C LEU A 209 23.46 13.59 12.13
N GLN A 210 23.97 13.59 10.91
CA GLN A 210 23.79 14.67 9.95
C GLN A 210 23.16 14.16 8.66
N VAL A 211 22.33 15.00 8.05
CA VAL A 211 21.83 14.81 6.68
C VAL A 211 22.84 15.44 5.72
N GLN A 212 23.25 14.69 4.71
CA GLN A 212 24.08 15.14 3.61
C GLN A 212 23.30 15.14 2.30
#